data_AF-A0AA42YCD9-F1
#
_entry.id   AF-A0AA42YCD9-F1
#
_cell.length_a   1.000
_cell.length_b   1.000
_cell.length_c   1.000
_cell.angle_alpha   90.00
_cell.angle_beta   90.00
_cell.angle_gamma   90.00
#
_symmetry.space_group_name_H-M   'P 1'
#
loop_
_entity.id
_entity.type
_entity.pdbx_description
1 polymer ?
#
loop_
_entity_poly.entity_id
_entity_poly.type
_entity_poly.pdbx_seq_one_letter_code
_entity_poly.pdbx_strand_id
1 'polypeptide(L)'
;MNPMQMGEMDPRLKKRMILFYLAGIFNAVLGGYILLHGRQFLPPSTALLLVCFFFGFAAVDFYFPRLMKKRWLQEQARVAAQRQAGEDKPADPS
;
A
#
# COMPACT_ATOMS: atom_id res chain seq x y z
N MET A 1 -21.80 4.48 21.23
CA MET A 1 -20.37 4.13 21.04
C MET A 1 -20.32 2.70 20.55
N ASN A 2 -19.82 2.43 19.35
CA ASN A 2 -19.67 1.05 18.85
C ASN A 2 -18.35 0.47 19.38
N PRO A 3 -18.38 -0.48 20.32
CA PRO A 3 -17.22 -1.30 20.62
C PRO A 3 -17.19 -2.38 19.53
N MET A 4 -16.21 -2.33 18.63
CA MET A 4 -15.72 -3.43 17.74
C MET A 4 -15.06 -2.82 16.50
N GLN A 5 -13.95 -2.10 16.70
CA GLN A 5 -12.87 -2.01 15.70
C GLN A 5 -11.60 -2.54 16.36
N MET A 6 -11.63 -3.81 16.75
CA MET A 6 -10.44 -4.54 17.17
C MET A 6 -10.06 -5.45 15.99
N GLY A 7 -8.96 -5.13 15.30
CA GLY A 7 -8.27 -6.06 14.40
C GLY A 7 -8.49 -5.92 12.89
N GLU A 8 -9.55 -5.25 12.42
CA GLU A 8 -9.70 -5.04 10.97
C GLU A 8 -8.93 -3.82 10.48
N MET A 9 -8.07 -4.01 9.48
CA MET A 9 -7.41 -2.92 8.77
C MET A 9 -8.47 -1.97 8.24
N ASP A 10 -8.35 -0.68 8.59
CA ASP A 10 -9.33 0.35 8.23
C ASP A 10 -9.74 0.13 6.76
N PRO A 11 -11.04 -0.11 6.48
CA PRO A 11 -11.51 -0.44 5.15
C PRO A 11 -11.11 0.62 4.11
N ARG A 12 -10.89 1.87 4.54
CA ARG A 12 -10.37 2.94 3.68
C ARG A 12 -8.91 2.71 3.30
N LEU A 13 -8.08 2.27 4.25
CA LEU A 13 -6.67 1.95 4.01
C LEU A 13 -6.56 0.71 3.10
N LYS A 14 -7.36 -0.33 3.36
CA LYS A 14 -7.45 -1.52 2.50
C LYS A 14 -7.85 -1.17 1.08
N LYS A 15 -8.89 -0.33 0.91
CA LYS A 15 -9.36 0.10 -0.40
C LYS A 15 -8.30 0.91 -1.15
N ARG A 16 -7.59 1.82 -0.47
CA ARG A 16 -6.44 2.56 -1.05
C ARG A 16 -5.33 1.63 -1.49
N MET A 17 -4.95 0.65 -0.67
CA MET A 17 -3.92 -0.33 -1.04
C MET A 17 -4.30 -1.14 -2.28
N ILE A 18 -5.58 -1.55 -2.39
CA ILE A 18 -6.09 -2.26 -3.58
C ILE A 18 -6.04 -1.36 -4.81
N LEU A 19 -6.42 -0.08 -4.68
CA LEU A 19 -6.30 0.91 -5.76
C LEU A 19 -4.86 1.06 -6.26
N PHE A 20 -3.88 1.15 -5.36
CA PHE A 20 -2.46 1.19 -5.73
C PHE A 20 -2.01 -0.13 -6.40
N TYR A 21 -2.44 -1.27 -5.88
CA TYR A 21 -2.15 -2.57 -6.52
C TYR A 21 -2.72 -2.65 -7.93
N LEU A 22 -3.96 -2.22 -8.13
CA LEU A 22 -4.59 -2.16 -9.44
C LEU A 22 -3.86 -1.19 -10.35
N ALA A 23 -3.57 0.03 -9.89
CA ALA A 23 -2.81 1.02 -10.65
C ALA A 23 -1.44 0.47 -11.09
N GLY A 24 -0.73 -0.20 -10.19
CA GLY A 24 0.55 -0.84 -10.50
C GLY A 24 0.42 -1.96 -11.54
N ILE A 25 -0.62 -2.79 -11.46
CA ILE A 25 -0.90 -3.82 -12.48
C ILE A 25 -1.21 -3.16 -13.83
N PHE A 26 -2.06 -2.14 -13.87
CA PHE A 26 -2.38 -1.42 -15.11
C PHE A 26 -1.12 -0.79 -15.71
N ASN A 27 -0.28 -0.15 -14.91
CA ASN A 27 0.99 0.43 -15.34
C ASN A 27 1.95 -0.65 -15.86
N ALA A 28 2.06 -1.81 -15.20
CA ALA A 28 2.89 -2.91 -15.65
C ALA A 28 2.38 -3.50 -16.99
N VAL A 29 1.07 -3.66 -17.15
CA VAL A 29 0.45 -4.16 -18.40
C VAL A 29 0.63 -3.15 -19.53
N LEU A 30 0.40 -1.86 -19.29
CA LEU A 30 0.64 -0.80 -20.29
C LEU A 30 2.12 -0.73 -20.67
N GLY A 31 3.02 -0.78 -19.68
CA GLY A 31 4.45 -0.81 -19.92
C GLY A 31 4.86 -2.02 -20.76
N GLY A 32 4.35 -3.21 -20.44
CA GLY A 32 4.59 -4.42 -21.22
C GLY A 32 4.02 -4.35 -22.63
N TYR A 33 2.84 -3.75 -22.79
CA TYR A 33 2.22 -3.51 -24.08
C TYR A 33 3.07 -2.58 -24.96
N ILE A 34 3.54 -1.46 -24.40
CA ILE A 34 4.42 -0.52 -25.10
C ILE A 34 5.78 -1.17 -25.39
N LEU A 35 6.29 -2.04 -24.53
CA LEU A 35 7.54 -2.76 -24.79
C LEU A 35 7.41 -3.69 -26.02
N LEU A 36 6.27 -4.37 -26.16
CA LEU A 36 6.02 -5.32 -27.25
C LEU A 36 5.57 -4.64 -28.56
N HIS A 37 4.63 -3.69 -28.47
CA HIS A 37 3.97 -3.06 -29.62
C HIS A 37 4.39 -1.61 -29.86
N GLY A 38 5.01 -0.94 -28.88
CA GLY A 38 5.34 0.48 -28.96
C GLY A 38 6.36 0.81 -30.05
N ARG A 39 7.22 -0.12 -30.46
CA ARG A 39 8.14 0.07 -31.60
C ARG A 39 7.43 0.16 -32.95
N GLN A 40 6.17 -0.28 -33.06
CA GLN A 40 5.39 -0.15 -34.29
C GLN A 40 4.63 1.19 -34.38
N PHE A 41 4.34 1.83 -33.23
CA PHE A 41 3.51 3.04 -33.19
C PHE A 41 4.28 4.30 -32.77
N LEU A 42 5.43 4.17 -32.11
CA LEU A 42 6.19 5.28 -31.53
C LEU A 42 7.69 5.19 -31.87
N PRO A 43 8.40 6.34 -31.90
CA PRO A 43 9.85 6.37 -31.98
C PRO A 43 10.48 5.52 -30.85
N PRO A 44 11.56 4.77 -31.13
CA PRO A 44 12.16 3.85 -30.16
C PRO A 44 12.58 4.52 -28.84
N SER A 45 13.10 5.74 -28.92
CA SER A 45 13.50 6.55 -27.76
C SER A 45 12.31 6.90 -26.86
N THR A 46 11.20 7.34 -27.46
CA THR A 46 9.96 7.67 -26.75
C THR A 46 9.33 6.43 -26.13
N ALA A 47 9.30 5.30 -26.86
CA ALA A 47 8.78 4.04 -26.35
C ALA A 47 9.58 3.57 -25.13
N LEU A 48 10.91 3.64 -25.17
CA LEU A 48 11.78 3.23 -24.06
C LEU A 48 11.58 4.12 -22.83
N LEU A 49 11.45 5.44 -23.03
CA LEU A 49 11.11 6.40 -21.97
C LEU A 49 9.77 6.07 -21.30
N LEU A 50 8.73 5.82 -22.10
CA LEU A 50 7.41 5.44 -21.60
C LEU A 50 7.45 4.12 -20.83
N VAL A 51 8.13 3.10 -21.36
CA VAL A 51 8.31 1.82 -20.65
C VAL A 51 8.99 2.04 -19.30
N CYS A 52 10.11 2.76 -19.26
CA CYS A 52 10.79 3.08 -18.01
C CYS A 52 9.88 3.85 -17.04
N PHE A 53 9.06 4.78 -17.54
CA PHE A 53 8.12 5.53 -16.73
C PHE A 53 7.04 4.62 -16.16
N PHE A 54 6.34 3.84 -16.99
CA PHE A 54 5.28 2.93 -16.56
C PHE A 54 5.77 1.86 -15.58
N PHE A 55 6.93 1.25 -15.85
CA PHE A 55 7.52 0.28 -14.93
C PHE A 55 8.02 0.94 -13.63
N GLY A 56 8.58 2.15 -13.71
CA GLY A 56 8.98 2.93 -12.54
C GLY A 56 7.78 3.25 -11.65
N PHE A 57 6.68 3.74 -12.23
CA PHE A 57 5.44 3.99 -11.51
C PHE A 57 4.83 2.70 -10.95
N ALA A 58 4.81 1.61 -11.72
CA ALA A 58 4.34 0.32 -11.22
C ALA A 58 5.12 -0.14 -9.98
N ALA A 59 6.45 0.01 -9.98
CA ALA A 59 7.27 -0.33 -8.82
C ALA A 59 6.92 0.52 -7.60
N VAL A 60 6.68 1.83 -7.79
CA VAL A 60 6.26 2.75 -6.73
C VAL A 60 4.86 2.38 -6.21
N ASP A 61 3.92 2.11 -7.11
CA ASP A 61 2.55 1.69 -6.80
C ASP A 61 2.51 0.40 -5.98
N PHE A 62 3.43 -0.54 -6.21
CA PHE A 62 3.56 -1.75 -5.37
C PHE A 62 4.32 -1.50 -4.06
N TYR A 63 5.19 -0.49 -3.99
CA TYR A 63 5.97 -0.17 -2.80
C TYR A 63 5.14 0.54 -1.73
N PHE A 64 4.29 1.50 -2.10
CA PHE A 64 3.40 2.23 -1.20
C PHE A 64 2.52 1.34 -0.30
N PRO A 65 1.78 0.34 -0.82
CA PRO A 65 0.93 -0.53 0.00
C PRO A 65 1.76 -1.37 0.98
N ARG A 66 2.99 -1.78 0.62
CA ARG A 66 3.90 -2.47 1.56
C ARG A 66 4.31 -1.56 2.71
N LEU A 67 4.65 -0.30 2.41
CA LEU A 67 5.02 0.68 3.44
C LEU A 67 3.84 1.01 4.37
N MET A 68 2.64 1.20 3.81
CA MET A 68 1.43 1.46 4.58
C MET A 68 1.05 0.30 5.49
N LYS A 69 1.15 -0.95 5.01
CA LYS A 69 0.92 -2.13 5.83
C LYS A 69 1.87 -2.21 7.03
N LYS A 70 3.17 -1.89 6.82
CA LYS A 70 4.17 -1.86 7.90
C LYS A 70 3.84 -0.81 8.96
N ARG A 71 3.51 0.42 8.54
CA ARG A 71 3.10 1.51 9.43
C ARG A 71 1.86 1.13 10.26
N TRP A 72 0.87 0.53 9.61
CA TRP A 72 -0.36 0.09 10.29
C TRP A 72 -0.11 -1.00 11.36
N LEU A 73 0.76 -1.97 11.07
CA LEU A 73 1.14 -3.00 12.04
C LEU A 73 1.88 -2.42 13.26
N GLN A 74 2.76 -1.44 13.03
CA GLN A 74 3.47 -0.74 14.12
C GLN A 74 2.51 0.03 15.02
N GLU A 75 1.51 0.71 14.43
CA GLU A 75 0.53 1.47 15.20
C GLU A 75 -0.38 0.56 16.02
N GLN A 76 -0.82 -0.56 15.45
CA GLN A 76 -1.57 -1.57 16.20
C GLN A 76 -0.76 -2.16 17.36
N ALA A 77 0.52 -2.46 17.16
CA ALA A 77 1.37 -2.97 18.22
C ALA A 77 1.53 -1.97 19.37
N ARG A 78 1.64 -0.67 19.06
CA ARG A 78 1.68 0.40 20.07
C ARG A 78 0.37 0.51 20.86
N VAL A 79 -0.77 0.47 20.16
CA VAL A 79 -2.09 0.55 20.82
C VAL A 79 -2.37 -0.69 21.67
N ALA A 80 -1.96 -1.87 21.22
CA ALA A 80 -2.06 -3.11 22.01
C ALA A 80 -1.18 -3.05 23.28
N ALA A 81 0.06 -2.57 23.16
CA ALA A 81 0.97 -2.42 24.30
C ALA A 81 0.47 -1.39 25.33
N GLN A 82 -0.12 -0.28 24.88
CA GLN A 82 -0.71 0.72 25.78
C GLN A 82 -1.94 0.20 26.53
N ARG A 83 -2.75 -0.67 25.91
CA ARG A 83 -3.89 -1.30 26.59
C ARG A 83 -3.44 -2.27 27.68
N GLN A 84 -2.44 -3.10 27.40
CA GLN A 84 -1.88 -4.02 28.40
C GLN A 84 -1.23 -3.27 29.58
N ALA A 85 -0.51 -2.18 29.32
CA ALA A 85 0.09 -1.36 30.37
C ALA A 85 -0.94 -0.55 31.20
N GLY A 86 -2.13 -0.28 30.65
CA GLY A 86 -3.22 0.42 31.36
C GLY A 86 -4.08 -0.50 32.24
N GLU A 87 -4.14 -1.79 31.92
CA GLU A 87 -4.90 -2.80 32.68
C GLU A 87 -4.12 -3.33 33.90
N ASP A 88 -2.81 -3.07 33.97
CA ASP A 88 -1.90 -3.51 35.05
C ASP A 88 -1.64 -2.41 36.10
N LYS A 89 -2.50 -1.38 36.16
CA LYS A 89 -2.52 -0.47 37.30
C LYS A 89 -3.38 -1.12 38.39
N PRO A 90 -2.80 -1.68 39.47
CA PRO A 90 -3.59 -2.24 40.56
C PRO A 90 -4.48 -1.12 41.09
N ALA A 91 -5.77 -1.44 41.25
CA ALA A 91 -6.69 -0.61 41.98
C ALA A 91 -6.05 -0.31 43.34
N ASP A 92 -5.73 0.96 43.56
CA ASP A 92 -5.20 1.47 44.81
C ASP A 92 -6.16 1.06 45.94
N PRO A 93 -5.75 0.21 46.89
CA PRO A 93 -6.54 -0.06 48.08
C PRO A 93 -6.16 1.00 49.11
N SER A 94 -6.86 2.14 49.11
CA SER A 94 -6.80 3.13 50.21
C SER A 94 -8.12 3.86 50.36
#